data_AF-A0A450TTV7-F1
#
_entry.id   AF-A0A450TTV7-F1
#
_cell.length_a   1.000
_cell.length_b   1.000
_cell.length_c   1.000
_cell.angle_alpha   90.00
_cell.angle_beta   90.00
_cell.angle_gamma   90.00
#
_symmetry.space_group_name_H-M   'P 1'
#
loop_
_entity.id
_entity.type
_entity.pdbx_description
1 polymer ?
#
loop_
_entity_poly.entity_id
_entity_poly.type
_entity_poly.pdbx_seq_one_letter_code
_entity_poly.pdbx_strand_id
1 'polypeptide(L)'
;MRRGVIVDTGPLVAYLSERDNYHAWTRGQLEDIGFPLLTCEAVLTETCFLIGRNGGDAGVPIEMLNRGWLSISFDLSLESEAVGQLMRRC
;
A
#
# COMPACT_ATOMS: atom_id res chain seq x y z
N MET A 1 -15.19 11.54 11.90
CA MET A 1 -13.94 10.75 11.77
C MET A 1 -13.87 10.26 10.34
N ARG A 2 -12.85 10.66 9.55
CA ARG A 2 -12.63 10.02 8.24
C ARG A 2 -12.11 8.60 8.52
N ARG A 3 -12.79 7.57 7.99
CA ARG A 3 -12.28 6.19 8.04
C ARG A 3 -11.00 6.15 7.21
N GLY A 4 -9.87 5.74 7.81
CA GLY A 4 -8.64 5.52 7.06
C GLY A 4 -8.84 4.39 6.05
N VAL A 5 -8.38 4.60 4.82
CA VAL A 5 -8.43 3.58 3.77
C VAL A 5 -7.15 2.78 3.81
N ILE A 6 -7.28 1.46 3.88
CA ILE A 6 -6.15 0.53 3.77
C ILE A 6 -5.92 0.25 2.29
N VAL A 7 -4.68 0.40 1.83
CA VAL A 7 -4.27 0.13 0.46
C VAL A 7 -3.33 -1.07 0.42
N ASP A 8 -3.59 -1.96 -0.53
CA ASP A 8 -2.83 -3.18 -0.80
C ASP A 8 -1.84 -2.97 -1.96
N THR A 9 -0.98 -3.96 -2.21
CA THR A 9 0.07 -3.90 -3.25
C THR A 9 -0.50 -3.63 -4.64
N GLY A 10 -1.57 -4.32 -5.03
CA GLY A 10 -2.15 -4.23 -6.37
C GLY A 10 -2.51 -2.79 -6.77
N PRO A 11 -3.36 -2.09 -5.99
CA PRO A 11 -3.64 -0.68 -6.22
C PRO A 11 -2.39 0.21 -6.18
N LEU A 12 -1.45 0.02 -5.26
CA LEU A 12 -0.22 0.85 -5.26
C LEU A 12 0.60 0.67 -6.54
N VAL A 13 0.77 -0.56 -7.01
CA VAL A 13 1.49 -0.85 -8.26
C VAL A 13 0.75 -0.25 -9.45
N ALA A 14 -0.57 -0.42 -9.54
CA ALA A 14 -1.37 0.15 -10.62
C ALA A 14 -1.33 1.69 -10.61
N TYR A 15 -1.35 2.32 -9.44
CA TYR A 15 -1.20 3.76 -9.30
C TYR A 15 0.16 4.27 -9.82
N LEU A 16 1.24 3.55 -9.53
CA LEU A 16 2.61 3.96 -9.86
C LEU A 16 3.06 3.56 -11.28
N SER A 17 2.47 2.51 -11.85
CA SER A 17 2.82 2.02 -13.18
C SER A 17 1.83 2.50 -14.23
N GLU A 18 2.23 3.47 -15.07
CA GLU A 18 1.40 3.95 -16.19
C GLU A 18 1.04 2.86 -17.21
N ARG A 19 1.79 1.76 -17.21
CA ARG A 19 1.57 0.60 -18.10
C ARG A 19 0.56 -0.40 -17.53
N ASP A 20 0.15 -0.24 -16.28
CA ASP A 20 -0.85 -1.11 -15.69
C ASP A 20 -2.24 -0.82 -16.26
N ASN A 21 -3.00 -1.88 -16.57
CA ASN A 21 -4.33 -1.77 -17.15
C ASN A 21 -5.32 -1.00 -16.25
N TYR A 22 -5.06 -0.97 -14.93
CA TYR A 22 -5.89 -0.29 -13.94
C TYR A 22 -5.34 1.09 -13.55
N HIS A 23 -4.28 1.60 -14.18
CA HIS A 23 -3.65 2.86 -13.78
C HIS A 23 -4.64 4.03 -13.72
N ALA A 24 -5.41 4.25 -14.78
CA ALA A 24 -6.37 5.35 -14.85
C ALA A 24 -7.48 5.22 -13.79
N TRP A 25 -7.97 4.00 -13.58
CA TRP A 25 -8.99 3.74 -12.56
C TRP A 25 -8.44 4.00 -11.16
N THR A 26 -7.28 3.44 -10.83
CA THR A 26 -6.67 3.58 -9.53
C THR A 26 -6.29 5.03 -9.22
N ARG A 27 -5.77 5.78 -10.20
CA ARG A 27 -5.52 7.23 -10.02
C ARG A 27 -6.79 7.97 -9.63
N GLY A 28 -7.88 7.78 -10.37
CA GLY A 28 -9.15 8.42 -10.04
C GLY A 28 -9.68 8.05 -8.65
N GLN A 29 -9.53 6.78 -8.25
CA GLN A 29 -9.93 6.34 -6.91
C GLN A 29 -9.06 6.96 -5.80
N LEU A 30 -7.74 6.90 -5.92
CA LEU A 30 -6.84 7.38 -4.86
C LEU A 30 -6.84 8.91 -4.74
N GLU A 31 -7.02 9.63 -5.84
CA GLU A 31 -7.17 11.09 -5.83
C GLU A 31 -8.48 11.52 -5.12
N ASP A 32 -9.58 10.75 -5.28
CA ASP A 32 -10.86 11.01 -4.59
C ASP A 32 -10.82 10.63 -3.09
N ILE A 33 -10.21 9.48 -2.77
CA ILE A 33 -10.02 9.01 -1.39
C ILE A 33 -9.12 9.98 -0.59
N GLY A 34 -8.06 10.46 -1.21
CA GLY A 34 -7.06 11.33 -0.61
C GLY A 34 -6.06 10.60 0.30
N PHE A 35 -5.06 11.35 0.77
CA PHE A 35 -3.93 10.86 1.57
C PHE A 35 -4.00 11.37 3.02
N PRO A 36 -3.35 10.69 4.00
CA PRO A 36 -2.56 9.47 3.86
C PRO A 36 -3.39 8.19 3.71
N LEU A 37 -2.89 7.24 2.91
CA LEU A 37 -3.41 5.87 2.85
C LEU A 37 -2.70 5.00 3.89
N LEU A 38 -3.44 4.11 4.54
CA LEU A 38 -2.90 3.15 5.50
C LEU A 38 -2.35 1.93 4.77
N THR A 39 -1.19 1.43 5.18
CA THR A 39 -0.58 0.23 4.60
C THR A 39 0.30 -0.49 5.63
N CYS A 40 1.08 -1.48 5.20
CA CYS A 40 2.07 -2.18 6.01
C CYS A 40 3.37 -2.44 5.27
N GLU A 41 4.40 -2.86 6.00
CA GLU A 41 5.74 -3.13 5.50
C GLU A 41 5.74 -4.19 4.39
N ALA A 42 4.89 -5.22 4.51
CA ALA A 42 4.77 -6.27 3.51
C ALA A 42 4.29 -5.72 2.16
N VAL A 43 3.24 -4.88 2.18
CA VAL A 43 2.71 -4.22 0.99
C VAL A 43 3.75 -3.30 0.34
N LEU A 44 4.47 -2.51 1.15
CA LEU A 44 5.56 -1.67 0.62
C LEU A 44 6.67 -2.51 -0.02
N THR A 45 7.09 -3.58 0.64
CA THR A 45 8.15 -4.47 0.15
C THR A 45 7.78 -5.08 -1.20
N GLU A 46 6.56 -5.59 -1.32
CA GLU A 46 6.07 -6.18 -2.57
C GLU A 46 5.89 -5.13 -3.67
N THR A 47 5.39 -3.94 -3.32
CA THR A 47 5.25 -2.82 -4.27
C THR A 47 6.61 -2.42 -4.83
N CYS A 48 7.63 -2.21 -3.97
CA CYS A 48 9.00 -1.90 -4.39
C CYS A 48 9.55 -2.97 -5.34
N PHE A 49 9.37 -4.25 -4.99
CA PHE A 49 9.81 -5.37 -5.82
C PHE A 49 9.14 -5.37 -7.20
N LEU A 50 7.82 -5.23 -7.26
CA LEU A 50 7.07 -5.28 -8.52
C LEU A 50 7.37 -4.08 -9.41
N ILE A 51 7.48 -2.87 -8.85
CA ILE A 51 7.87 -1.67 -9.60
C ILE A 51 9.28 -1.82 -10.19
N GLY A 52 10.25 -2.24 -9.39
CA GLY A 52 11.62 -2.48 -9.86
C GLY A 52 11.68 -3.58 -10.94
N ARG A 53 10.96 -4.68 -10.73
CA ARG A 53 10.87 -5.78 -11.71
C ARG A 53 10.29 -5.32 -13.06
N ASN A 54 9.38 -4.36 -13.05
CA ASN A 54 8.74 -3.82 -14.25
C ASN A 54 9.50 -2.64 -14.86
N GLY A 55 10.73 -2.37 -14.39
CA GLY A 55 11.61 -1.32 -14.93
C GLY A 55 11.32 0.09 -14.42
N GLY A 56 10.49 0.22 -13.39
CA GLY A 56 10.29 1.47 -12.65
C GLY A 56 11.29 1.64 -11.50
N ASP A 57 11.21 2.79 -10.83
CA ASP A 57 12.06 3.06 -9.66
C ASP A 57 11.46 2.46 -8.38
N ALA A 58 12.12 1.42 -7.87
CA ALA A 58 11.73 0.72 -6.65
C ALA A 58 11.78 1.60 -5.39
N GLY A 59 12.42 2.77 -5.43
CA GLY A 59 12.47 3.73 -4.32
C GLY A 59 11.18 4.55 -4.15
N VAL A 60 10.35 4.66 -5.19
CA VAL A 60 9.17 5.54 -5.18
C VAL A 60 8.18 5.24 -4.05
N PRO A 61 7.83 3.96 -3.74
CA PRO A 61 6.94 3.68 -2.60
C PRO A 61 7.52 4.15 -1.25
N ILE A 62 8.84 4.09 -1.08
CA ILE A 62 9.53 4.60 0.11
C ILE A 62 9.49 6.13 0.17
N GLU A 63 9.64 6.81 -0.96
CA GLU A 63 9.47 8.26 -1.02
C GLU A 63 8.05 8.69 -0.67
N MET A 64 7.02 7.95 -1.12
CA MET A 64 5.62 8.21 -0.74
C MET A 64 5.42 8.09 0.77
N LEU A 65 6.03 7.10 1.42
CA LEU A 65 6.03 6.97 2.89
C LEU A 65 6.70 8.18 3.55
N ASN A 66 7.89 8.57 3.09
CA ASN A 66 8.64 9.71 3.63
C ASN A 66 7.90 11.05 3.46
N ARG A 67 7.10 11.19 2.40
CA ARG A 67 6.25 12.37 2.13
C ARG A 67 4.92 12.34 2.88
N GLY A 68 4.63 11.29 3.64
CA GLY A 68 3.40 11.13 4.40
C GLY A 68 2.17 10.83 3.53
N TRP A 69 2.36 10.31 2.31
CA TRP A 69 1.25 9.84 1.47
C TRP A 69 0.80 8.44 1.88
N LEU A 70 1.74 7.66 2.40
CA LEU A 70 1.47 6.36 3.02
C LEU A 70 1.76 6.45 4.51
N SER A 71 1.03 5.67 5.30
CA SER A 71 1.25 5.53 6.73
C SER A 71 1.17 4.07 7.14
N ILE A 72 2.18 3.62 7.88
CA ILE A 72 2.18 2.32 8.55
C ILE A 72 1.77 2.59 10.00
N SER A 73 0.51 2.29 10.32
CA SER A 73 -0.06 2.49 11.65
C SER A 73 -0.25 1.17 12.43
N PHE A 74 -0.05 0.04 11.76
CA PHE A 74 -0.21 -1.29 12.34
C PHE A 74 1.15 -1.86 12.74
N ASP A 75 1.28 -2.26 14.00
CA ASP A 75 2.48 -2.94 14.51
C ASP A 75 2.18 -4.42 14.74
N LEU A 76 2.70 -5.27 13.86
CA LEU A 76 2.49 -6.72 13.96
C LEU A 76 3.07 -7.31 15.24
N SER A 77 4.14 -6.73 15.79
CA SER A 77 4.76 -7.26 17.01
C SER A 77 3.81 -7.14 18.21
N LEU A 78 3.06 -6.03 18.27
CA LEU A 78 2.05 -5.78 19.31
C LEU A 78 0.78 -6.61 19.11
N GLU A 79 0.41 -6.88 17.85
CA GLU A 79 -0.88 -7.49 17.50
C GLU A 79 -0.79 -8.98 17.14
N SER A 80 0.40 -9.58 17.22
CA SER A 80 0.69 -10.93 16.73
C SER A 80 -0.23 -12.02 17.32
N GLU A 81 -0.60 -11.93 18.60
CA GLU A 81 -1.50 -12.90 19.23
C GLU A 81 -2.92 -12.80 18.64
N ALA A 82 -3.47 -11.59 18.55
CA ALA A 82 -4.81 -11.34 18.01
C ALA A 82 -4.91 -11.76 16.54
N VAL A 83 -3.90 -11.41 15.73
CA VAL A 83 -3.79 -11.86 14.34
C VAL A 83 -3.72 -13.39 14.27
N GLY A 84 -2.87 -14.02 15.09
CA GLY A 84 -2.76 -15.47 15.12
C GLY A 84 -4.08 -16.16 15.50
N GLN A 85 -4.84 -15.60 16.44
CA GLN A 85 -6.17 -16.09 16.77
C GLN A 85 -7.15 -15.95 15.61
N LEU A 86 -7.14 -14.81 14.91
CA LEU A 86 -7.99 -14.60 13.73
C LEU A 86 -7.69 -15.61 12.63
N MET A 87 -6.41 -15.85 12.32
CA MET A 87 -6.00 -16.79 11.26
C MET A 87 -6.42 -18.24 11.53
N ARG A 88 -6.58 -18.64 12.79
CA ARG A 88 -7.05 -19.99 13.19
C ARG A 88 -8.57 -20.14 13.21
N ARG A 89 -9.32 -19.05 13.01
CA ARG A 89 -10.79 -19.09 12.90
C ARG A 89 -11.27 -19.40 11.48
N CYS A 90 -10.35 -19.42 10.52
CA CYS A 90 -10.59 -19.85 9.15
C CYS A 90 -10.69 -21.37 9.07
#